data_AF-O68571-F1
#
_entry.id   AF-O68571-F1
#
_cell.length_a   1.000
_cell.length_b   1.000
_cell.length_c   1.000
_cell.angle_alpha   90.00
_cell.angle_beta   90.00
_cell.angle_gamma   90.00
#
_symmetry.space_group_name_H-M   'P 1'
#
loop_
_entity.id
_entity.type
_entity.pdbx_description
1 polymer ?
#
loop_
_entity_poly.entity_id
_entity_poly.type
_entity_poly.pdbx_seq_one_letter_code
_entity_poly.pdbx_strand_id
1 'polypeptide(L)'
;MTPLDSLLTGTRPFALLRRRAPGRDHDVVELLLGPVTEHGRLADLPDEGLALVPFRQIRERGFDVRDDGTPLLVLTPEERHDIPLGEALAQLPAHEVRVEGGGFDVGDEEYARIVGRVLDEEIGRGEGANFVIRRTYEGRI
;
A
#
# COMPACT_ATOMS: atom_id res chain seq x y z
N MET A 1 18.68 -4.74 -23.23
CA MET A 1 17.92 -3.80 -22.39
C MET A 1 17.01 -4.64 -21.53
N THR A 2 17.22 -4.64 -20.22
CA THR A 2 16.42 -5.48 -19.32
C THR A 2 15.04 -4.87 -19.12
N PRO A 3 14.05 -5.64 -18.62
CA PRO A 3 12.76 -5.09 -18.24
C PRO A 3 12.84 -3.99 -17.17
N LEU A 4 13.92 -3.93 -16.38
CA LEU A 4 14.14 -2.87 -15.37
C LEU A 4 14.70 -1.59 -15.98
N ASP A 5 15.62 -1.70 -16.96
CA ASP A 5 16.18 -0.53 -17.64
C ASP A 5 15.07 0.33 -18.29
N SER A 6 14.04 -0.31 -18.84
CA SER A 6 12.93 0.39 -19.48
C SER A 6 12.05 1.16 -18.50
N LEU A 7 12.03 0.77 -17.21
CA LEU A 7 11.26 1.47 -16.16
C LEU A 7 11.88 2.83 -15.83
N LEU A 8 13.20 2.97 -15.93
CA LEU A 8 13.91 4.21 -15.58
C LEU A 8 13.52 5.39 -16.46
N THR A 9 13.09 5.12 -17.69
CA THR A 9 12.70 6.13 -18.67
C THR A 9 11.25 5.99 -19.12
N GLY A 10 10.55 4.96 -18.66
CA GLY A 10 9.18 4.63 -19.05
C GLY A 10 8.14 5.34 -18.19
N THR A 11 6.96 5.56 -18.76
CA THR A 11 5.80 6.15 -18.06
C THR A 11 4.70 5.12 -17.79
N ARG A 12 4.91 3.86 -18.18
CA ARG A 12 3.91 2.81 -18.01
C ARG A 12 3.81 2.45 -16.52
N PRO A 13 2.60 2.34 -15.95
CA PRO A 13 2.46 1.90 -14.57
C PRO A 13 3.05 0.50 -14.37
N PHE A 14 3.63 0.29 -13.19
CA PHE A 14 4.26 -0.96 -12.84
C PHE A 14 4.17 -1.24 -11.34
N ALA A 15 4.42 -2.50 -10.97
CA ALA A 15 4.65 -2.90 -9.59
C ALA A 15 5.82 -3.88 -9.51
N LEU A 16 6.75 -3.64 -8.58
CA LEU A 16 7.82 -4.58 -8.21
C LEU A 16 7.44 -5.26 -6.89
N LEU A 17 7.27 -6.58 -6.91
CA LEU A 17 6.76 -7.36 -5.79
C LEU A 17 7.77 -8.44 -5.39
N ARG A 18 8.25 -8.39 -4.15
CA ARG A 18 8.95 -9.50 -3.52
C ARG A 18 8.03 -10.15 -2.50
N ARG A 19 7.42 -11.29 -2.86
CA ARG A 19 6.41 -11.96 -2.03
C ARG A 19 6.86 -13.34 -1.56
N ARG A 20 6.52 -13.67 -0.32
CA ARG A 20 6.64 -15.03 0.19
C ARG A 20 5.31 -15.75 -0.01
N ALA A 21 5.27 -16.65 -0.99
CA ALA A 21 4.12 -17.49 -1.26
C ALA A 21 4.56 -18.95 -1.31
N PRO A 22 3.75 -19.90 -0.79
CA PRO A 22 4.04 -21.32 -0.93
C PRO A 22 4.29 -21.71 -2.39
N GLY A 23 5.36 -22.47 -2.66
CA GLY A 23 5.72 -22.90 -4.00
C GLY A 23 6.41 -21.84 -4.88
N ARG A 24 6.75 -20.67 -4.33
CA ARG A 24 7.49 -19.63 -5.05
C ARG A 24 8.87 -19.43 -4.44
N ASP A 25 9.86 -19.24 -5.30
CA ASP A 25 11.20 -18.84 -4.89
C ASP A 25 11.15 -17.49 -4.14
N HIS A 26 11.93 -17.35 -3.07
CA HIS A 26 12.02 -16.13 -2.27
C HIS A 26 13.09 -15.16 -2.76
N ASP A 27 13.93 -15.61 -3.68
CA ASP A 27 15.01 -14.85 -4.30
C ASP A 27 14.64 -14.33 -5.70
N VAL A 28 13.34 -14.16 -5.95
CA VAL A 28 12.82 -13.48 -7.14
C VAL A 28 12.00 -12.24 -6.79
N VAL A 29 12.09 -11.25 -7.66
CA VAL A 29 11.24 -10.05 -7.70
C VAL A 29 10.35 -10.17 -8.92
N GLU A 30 9.04 -10.09 -8.71
CA GLU A 30 8.07 -10.07 -9.79
C GLU A 30 7.85 -8.62 -10.25
N LEU A 31 7.94 -8.39 -11.56
CA LEU A 31 7.57 -7.15 -12.20
C LEU A 31 6.24 -7.34 -12.92
N LEU A 32 5.24 -6.53 -12.53
CA LEU A 32 3.96 -6.41 -13.21
C LEU A 32 3.93 -5.09 -13.99
N LEU A 33 3.53 -5.15 -15.26
CA LEU A 33 3.43 -4.02 -16.16
C LEU A 33 2.05 -4.01 -16.80
N GLY A 34 1.35 -2.89 -16.76
CA GLY A 34 0.01 -2.79 -17.33
C GLY A 34 -0.74 -1.51 -16.93
N PRO A 35 -1.93 -1.29 -17.50
CA PRO A 35 -2.76 -0.15 -17.16
C PRO A 35 -3.25 -0.21 -15.71
N VAL A 36 -3.46 0.97 -15.12
CA VAL A 36 -4.18 1.14 -13.85
C VAL A 36 -5.56 1.71 -14.15
N THR A 37 -6.58 1.09 -13.59
CA THR A 37 -7.98 1.51 -13.74
C THR A 37 -8.61 1.80 -12.38
N GLU A 38 -9.48 2.81 -12.33
CA GLU A 38 -10.26 3.15 -11.14
C GLU A 38 -11.63 2.45 -11.20
N HIS A 39 -12.07 1.95 -10.04
CA HIS A 39 -13.34 1.24 -9.87
C HIS A 39 -14.16 1.82 -8.73
N GLY A 40 -15.48 1.69 -8.81
CA GLY A 40 -16.39 2.17 -7.75
C GLY A 40 -16.64 1.13 -6.65
N ARG A 41 -16.62 -0.16 -7.01
CA ARG A 41 -16.98 -1.29 -6.13
C ARG A 41 -16.03 -2.46 -6.30
N LEU A 42 -15.91 -3.27 -5.25
CA LEU A 42 -15.13 -4.51 -5.27
C LEU A 42 -15.69 -5.53 -6.26
N ALA A 43 -17.00 -5.52 -6.50
CA ALA A 43 -17.65 -6.41 -7.46
C ALA A 43 -17.33 -6.10 -8.93
N ASP A 44 -16.82 -4.90 -9.21
CA ASP A 44 -16.49 -4.45 -10.57
C ASP A 44 -15.03 -4.78 -10.95
N LEU A 45 -14.24 -5.31 -10.00
CA LEU A 45 -12.83 -5.62 -10.23
C LEU A 45 -12.66 -6.77 -11.23
N PRO A 46 -11.59 -6.73 -12.06
CA PRO A 46 -11.26 -7.85 -12.93
C PRO A 46 -10.86 -9.10 -12.11
N ASP A 47 -10.99 -10.28 -12.73
CA ASP A 47 -10.66 -11.57 -12.10
C ASP A 47 -9.18 -11.67 -11.69
N GLU A 48 -8.29 -11.01 -12.43
CA GLU A 48 -6.86 -10.96 -12.14
C GLU A 48 -6.33 -9.52 -12.14
N GLY A 49 -5.57 -9.18 -11.11
CA GLY A 49 -4.89 -7.89 -11.00
C GLY A 49 -4.24 -7.66 -9.63
N LEU A 50 -3.49 -6.58 -9.53
CA LEU A 50 -3.05 -6.03 -8.24
C LEU A 50 -4.00 -4.89 -7.85
N ALA A 51 -4.88 -5.17 -6.90
CA ALA A 51 -5.85 -4.18 -6.39
C ALA A 51 -5.29 -3.43 -5.18
N LEU A 52 -5.44 -2.10 -5.19
CA LEU A 52 -5.23 -1.22 -4.05
C LEU A 52 -6.60 -0.83 -3.49
N VAL A 53 -7.00 -1.50 -2.42
CA VAL A 53 -8.31 -1.30 -1.78
C VAL A 53 -8.17 -0.27 -0.66
N PRO A 54 -8.70 0.96 -0.80
CA PRO A 54 -8.61 1.97 0.25
C PRO A 54 -9.54 1.64 1.42
N PHE A 55 -9.20 2.10 2.62
CA PHE A 55 -9.99 1.81 3.84
C PHE A 55 -11.45 2.26 3.69
N ARG A 56 -11.72 3.35 2.96
CA ARG A 56 -13.09 3.83 2.66
C ARG A 56 -13.99 2.81 1.95
N GLN A 57 -13.44 1.76 1.36
CA GLN A 57 -14.23 0.70 0.73
C GLN A 57 -15.01 -0.16 1.73
N ILE A 58 -14.70 -0.08 3.03
CA ILE A 58 -15.48 -0.73 4.09
C ILE A 58 -16.96 -0.28 4.10
N ARG A 59 -17.27 0.87 3.49
CA ARG A 59 -18.64 1.35 3.24
C ARG A 59 -19.52 0.32 2.53
N GLU A 60 -18.94 -0.55 1.69
CA GLU A 60 -19.70 -1.61 1.01
C GLU A 60 -20.26 -2.66 1.97
N ARG A 61 -19.69 -2.76 3.18
CA ARG A 61 -20.20 -3.61 4.25
C ARG A 61 -21.19 -2.88 5.20
N GLY A 62 -21.54 -1.63 4.88
CA GLY A 62 -22.47 -0.82 5.68
C GLY A 62 -21.84 -0.19 6.92
N PHE A 63 -20.52 -0.17 7.05
CA PHE A 63 -19.84 0.54 8.13
C PHE A 63 -19.72 2.04 7.82
N ASP A 64 -19.82 2.85 8.87
CA ASP A 64 -19.46 4.27 8.80
C ASP A 64 -17.97 4.41 8.49
N VAL A 65 -17.64 5.35 7.60
CA VAL A 65 -16.26 5.62 7.24
C VAL A 65 -16.02 7.10 6.99
N ARG A 66 -14.82 7.54 7.35
CA ARG A 66 -14.33 8.87 6.96
C ARG A 66 -13.92 8.79 5.49
N ASP A 67 -14.73 9.38 4.63
CA ASP A 67 -14.46 9.41 3.20
C ASP A 67 -13.36 10.44 2.89
N ASP A 68 -12.18 9.94 2.55
CA ASP A 68 -11.00 10.72 2.15
C ASP A 68 -10.84 10.85 0.63
N GLY A 69 -11.80 10.33 -0.14
CA GLY A 69 -11.76 10.38 -1.61
C GLY A 69 -10.76 9.43 -2.26
N THR A 70 -9.99 8.63 -1.51
CA THR A 70 -8.98 7.73 -2.09
C THR A 70 -9.64 6.72 -3.04
N PRO A 71 -9.16 6.58 -4.30
CA PRO A 71 -9.79 5.70 -5.28
C PRO A 71 -9.46 4.21 -5.03
N LEU A 72 -10.38 3.33 -5.43
CA LEU A 72 -10.10 1.90 -5.59
C LEU A 72 -9.43 1.70 -6.94
N LEU A 73 -8.18 1.26 -6.94
CA LEU A 73 -7.36 1.14 -8.15
C LEU A 73 -6.97 -0.31 -8.41
N VAL A 74 -6.89 -0.71 -9.67
CA VAL A 74 -6.36 -2.02 -10.08
C VAL A 74 -5.35 -1.86 -11.20
N LEU A 75 -4.16 -2.42 -10.99
CA LEU A 75 -3.19 -2.69 -12.05
C LEU A 75 -3.51 -4.05 -12.67
N THR A 76 -3.87 -4.08 -13.95
CA THR A 76 -4.11 -5.32 -14.71
C THR A 76 -2.85 -5.67 -15.50
N PRO A 77 -2.06 -6.68 -15.11
CA PRO A 77 -0.77 -6.94 -15.76
C PRO A 77 -0.99 -7.46 -17.19
N GLU A 78 -0.45 -6.76 -18.16
CA GLU A 78 -0.30 -7.20 -19.56
C GLU A 78 1.02 -7.96 -19.74
N GLU A 79 2.04 -7.60 -18.95
CA GLU A 79 3.35 -8.25 -18.92
C GLU A 79 3.73 -8.61 -17.48
N ARG A 80 4.37 -9.77 -17.33
CA ARG A 80 4.86 -10.31 -16.06
C ARG A 80 6.27 -10.84 -16.24
N HIS A 81 7.19 -10.46 -15.37
CA HIS A 81 8.55 -10.98 -15.36
C HIS A 81 8.95 -11.41 -13.95
N ASP A 82 9.60 -12.55 -13.82
CA ASP A 82 10.32 -12.91 -12.60
C ASP A 82 11.80 -12.59 -12.80
N ILE A 83 12.36 -11.80 -11.90
CA ILE A 83 13.74 -11.29 -11.97
C ILE A 83 14.49 -11.78 -10.74
N PRO A 84 15.65 -12.44 -10.88
CA PRO A 84 16.47 -12.80 -9.74
C PRO A 84 16.78 -11.57 -8.87
N LEU A 85 16.63 -11.70 -7.55
CA LEU A 85 16.78 -10.58 -6.61
C LEU A 85 18.15 -9.91 -6.73
N GLY A 86 19.21 -10.69 -6.88
CA GLY A 86 20.56 -10.17 -7.07
C GLY A 86 20.70 -9.30 -8.32
N GLU A 87 20.08 -9.72 -9.43
CA GLU A 87 20.08 -8.95 -10.67
C GLU A 87 19.25 -7.67 -10.55
N ALA A 88 18.09 -7.75 -9.88
CA ALA A 88 17.26 -6.58 -9.65
C ALA A 88 18.01 -5.52 -8.81
N LEU A 89 18.62 -5.93 -7.69
CA LEU A 89 19.38 -5.03 -6.82
C LEU A 89 20.60 -4.42 -7.52
N ALA A 90 21.25 -5.15 -8.43
CA ALA A 90 22.38 -4.62 -9.20
C ALA A 90 21.97 -3.56 -10.24
N GLN A 91 20.71 -3.55 -10.68
CA GLN A 91 20.19 -2.66 -11.72
C GLN A 91 19.41 -1.46 -11.17
N LEU A 92 18.85 -1.57 -9.97
CA LEU A 92 18.07 -0.48 -9.38
C LEU A 92 18.95 0.74 -9.06
N PRO A 93 18.43 1.97 -9.21
CA PRO A 93 19.16 3.18 -8.85
C PRO A 93 19.59 3.16 -7.37
N ALA A 94 20.86 3.42 -7.12
CA ALA A 94 21.44 3.46 -5.77
C ALA A 94 21.56 4.89 -5.20
N HIS A 95 20.72 5.83 -5.65
CA HIS A 95 20.74 7.19 -5.13
C HIS A 95 20.14 7.25 -3.72
N GLU A 96 20.68 8.12 -2.88
CA GLU A 96 20.19 8.32 -1.53
C GLU A 96 18.80 8.97 -1.56
N VAL A 97 17.84 8.39 -0.83
CA VAL A 97 16.51 8.97 -0.62
C VAL A 97 16.51 9.66 0.74
N ARG A 98 16.46 10.99 0.78
CA ARG A 98 16.37 11.78 2.00
C ARG A 98 14.94 12.26 2.20
N VAL A 99 14.44 12.16 3.43
CA VAL A 99 13.12 12.68 3.82
C VAL A 99 13.33 13.92 4.68
N GLU A 100 12.90 15.07 4.19
CA GLU A 100 12.94 16.35 4.89
C GLU A 100 11.60 16.67 5.56
N GLY A 101 11.66 17.45 6.65
CA GLY A 101 10.45 17.89 7.38
C GLY A 101 9.68 16.75 8.03
N GLY A 102 10.35 15.64 8.33
CA GLY A 102 9.74 14.43 8.86
C GLY A 102 9.08 14.61 10.24
N GLY A 103 7.82 14.21 10.38
CA GLY A 103 7.08 14.31 11.64
C GLY A 103 5.75 13.56 11.64
N PHE A 104 5.17 13.32 12.81
CA PHE A 104 3.83 12.76 12.92
C PHE A 104 2.75 13.86 12.85
N ASP A 105 1.65 13.57 12.16
CA ASP A 105 0.44 14.40 12.13
C ASP A 105 -0.15 14.63 13.53
N VAL A 106 0.01 13.64 14.42
CA VAL A 106 -0.37 13.67 15.82
C VAL A 106 0.85 13.43 16.70
N GLY A 107 1.21 14.45 17.49
CA GLY A 107 2.32 14.39 18.44
C GLY A 107 2.10 13.36 19.55
N ASP A 108 3.19 12.89 20.16
CA ASP A 108 3.16 11.78 21.13
C ASP A 108 2.21 12.02 22.31
N GLU A 109 2.20 13.23 22.89
CA GLU A 109 1.31 13.58 24.02
C GLU A 109 -0.17 13.60 23.62
N GLU A 110 -0.49 14.04 22.41
CA GLU A 110 -1.85 14.02 21.89
C GLU A 110 -2.30 12.59 21.56
N TYR A 111 -1.43 11.80 20.95
CA TYR A 111 -1.69 10.40 20.66
C TYR A 111 -1.92 9.60 21.95
N ALA A 112 -1.14 9.84 23.00
CA ALA A 112 -1.34 9.21 24.31
C ALA A 112 -2.70 9.55 24.92
N ARG A 113 -3.17 10.80 24.79
CA ARG A 113 -4.51 11.21 25.23
C ARG A 113 -5.62 10.51 24.44
N ILE A 114 -5.46 10.36 23.12
CA ILE A 114 -6.42 9.65 22.27
C ILE A 114 -6.52 8.18 22.68
N VAL A 115 -5.39 7.51 22.86
CA VAL A 115 -5.34 6.10 23.30
C VAL A 115 -5.99 5.94 24.67
N GLY A 116 -5.67 6.82 25.63
CA GLY A 116 -6.26 6.79 26.97
C GLY A 116 -7.79 6.86 26.93
N ARG A 117 -8.35 7.76 26.12
CA ARG A 117 -9.81 7.87 25.95
C ARG A 117 -10.43 6.57 25.42
N VAL A 118 -9.83 5.96 24.40
CA VAL A 118 -10.35 4.71 23.81
C VAL A 118 -10.34 3.56 24.83
N LEU A 119 -9.29 3.47 25.66
CA LEU A 119 -9.23 2.46 26.72
C LEU A 119 -10.36 2.63 27.74
N ASP A 120 -10.60 3.86 28.20
CA ASP A 120 -11.59 4.16 29.24
C ASP A 120 -13.04 4.09 28.73
N GLU A 121 -13.29 4.57 27.51
CA GLU A 121 -14.65 4.78 26.98
C GLU A 121 -15.16 3.62 26.12
N GLU A 122 -14.30 2.94 25.35
CA GLU A 122 -14.74 1.91 24.39
C GLU A 122 -14.56 0.50 24.96
N ILE A 123 -13.36 0.20 25.47
CA ILE A 123 -13.07 -1.13 26.04
C ILE A 123 -13.75 -1.29 27.40
N GLY A 124 -13.72 -0.24 28.24
CA GLY A 124 -14.35 -0.24 29.56
C GLY A 124 -15.88 -0.40 29.53
N ARG A 125 -16.53 -0.13 28.39
CA ARG A 125 -17.99 -0.20 28.22
C ARG A 125 -18.49 -1.38 27.39
N GLY A 126 -17.60 -2.21 26.85
CA GLY A 126 -17.95 -3.47 26.18
C GLY A 126 -18.18 -3.38 24.67
N GLU A 127 -17.78 -2.29 24.01
CA GLU A 127 -17.93 -2.10 22.55
C GLU A 127 -16.88 -2.90 21.73
N GLY A 128 -15.77 -3.32 22.36
CA GLY A 128 -14.76 -4.15 21.72
C GLY A 128 -13.57 -4.47 22.63
N ALA A 129 -12.79 -5.51 22.27
CA ALA A 129 -11.66 -5.97 23.07
C ALA A 129 -10.31 -5.35 22.65
N ASN A 130 -10.16 -4.93 21.39
CA ASN A 130 -8.92 -4.38 20.84
C ASN A 130 -9.22 -3.37 19.72
N PHE A 131 -8.54 -2.22 19.76
CA PHE A 131 -8.68 -1.15 18.77
C PHE A 131 -7.31 -0.78 18.20
N VAL A 132 -7.27 -0.37 16.93
CA VAL A 132 -6.07 0.16 16.26
C VAL A 132 -6.33 1.61 15.90
N ILE A 133 -5.47 2.50 16.40
CA ILE A 133 -5.55 3.95 16.15
C ILE A 133 -4.40 4.32 15.22
N ARG A 134 -4.73 4.91 14.06
CA ARG A 134 -3.74 5.37 13.09
C ARG A 134 -3.23 6.76 13.47
N ARG A 135 -1.92 6.95 13.31
CA ARG A 135 -1.27 8.24 13.08
C ARG A 135 -0.36 8.13 11.86
N THR A 136 -0.03 9.25 11.22
CA THR A 136 0.70 9.29 9.95
C THR A 136 2.03 9.98 10.15
N TYR A 137 3.11 9.34 9.71
CA TYR A 137 4.41 10.02 9.56
C TYR A 137 4.45 10.66 8.18
N GLU A 138 4.68 11.96 8.14
CA GLU A 138 4.70 12.78 6.93
C GLU A 138 6.10 13.32 6.69
N GLY A 139 6.42 13.64 5.44
CA GLY A 139 7.69 14.21 5.02
C GLY A 139 7.74 14.43 3.50
N ARG A 140 8.82 15.04 3.02
CA ARG A 140 9.06 15.28 1.59
C ARG A 140 10.39 14.65 1.15
N ILE A 141 10.37 13.99 0.00
CA ILE A 141 11.56 13.47 -0.70
C ILE A 141 11.98 14.48 -1.76
#